data_AF-A0A7W8K2H3-F1
#
_entry.id   AF-A0A7W8K2H3-F1
#
_cell.length_a   1.000
_cell.length_b   1.000
_cell.length_c   1.000
_cell.angle_alpha   90.00
_cell.angle_beta   90.00
_cell.angle_gamma   90.00
#
_symmetry.space_group_name_H-M   'P 1'
#
loop_
_entity.id
_entity.type
_entity.pdbx_description
1 polymer ?
#
loop_
_entity_poly.entity_id
_entity_poly.type
_entity_poly.pdbx_seq_one_letter_code
_entity_poly.pdbx_strand_id
1 'polypeptide(L)'
;MARAVPYAATPDGGLVLPADAVAGQPYVCLQCGEPVSFRRAHLRAGKGVEAHFSHRPGSACAGESVTHLAAKWRLHDALSRRERPFVLRRHCARLWCEATLDQPWDAEPYDVACTEVPLGPYRLDVAALQGERVVTGYEIFHSHRVSTAKAAGLPVPWIELQAKATVEDPYVLQPVLEAQLSAAAHATLRVRLRASRVNVPATLNHRMRAGELLIEPGNPRMLPMQLIEPLFHSHLEQASGLEPWHCPTCEAAWTRHALLVLEFARRAREQALRNEQYQREQAAAAEVELARQREVFGPRLKTAFHQHEVVFFERLASTMRFAWRYVPYPEQLAEHFQACPEELLIARRCGSCHRPILCVDTNQRLGRAQGYFPMIALQRLDGRAHGVLVSVCLHCGARQRFLGQYEGTHVRLWAHQLLRWREAFED
;
A
#
# COMPACT_ATOMS: atom_id res chain seq x y z
N MET A 1 -47.66 4.23 8.31
CA MET A 1 -47.76 4.42 6.84
C MET A 1 -47.84 3.06 6.18
N ALA A 2 -48.72 2.85 5.20
CA ALA A 2 -48.76 1.58 4.45
C ALA A 2 -47.44 1.37 3.69
N ARG A 3 -46.82 0.20 3.85
CA ARG A 3 -45.61 -0.17 3.11
C ARG A 3 -45.98 -0.52 1.67
N ALA A 4 -45.21 0.00 0.71
CA ALA A 4 -45.32 -0.42 -0.67
C ALA A 4 -44.82 -1.87 -0.79
N VAL A 5 -45.58 -2.66 -1.54
CA VAL A 5 -45.37 -4.07 -1.80
C VAL A 5 -45.10 -4.18 -3.30
N PRO A 6 -43.90 -4.64 -3.72
CA PRO A 6 -43.50 -4.58 -5.11
C PRO A 6 -44.16 -5.65 -5.99
N TYR A 7 -44.73 -6.71 -5.40
CA TYR A 7 -45.38 -7.81 -6.12
C TYR A 7 -46.56 -8.38 -5.32
N ALA A 8 -47.54 -8.95 -5.98
CA ALA A 8 -48.66 -9.62 -5.33
C ALA A 8 -48.99 -10.94 -6.03
N ALA A 9 -49.85 -11.76 -5.45
CA ALA A 9 -50.47 -12.88 -6.15
C ALA A 9 -51.94 -12.59 -6.45
N THR A 10 -52.46 -13.17 -7.52
CA THR A 10 -53.89 -13.36 -7.71
C THR A 10 -54.42 -14.37 -6.68
N PRO A 11 -55.75 -14.45 -6.46
CA PRO A 11 -56.32 -15.39 -5.49
C PRO A 11 -56.05 -16.88 -5.81
N ASP A 12 -55.81 -17.20 -7.08
CA ASP A 12 -55.40 -18.52 -7.58
C ASP A 12 -53.88 -18.78 -7.44
N GLY A 13 -53.12 -17.83 -6.88
CA GLY A 13 -51.70 -17.99 -6.56
C GLY A 13 -50.75 -17.54 -7.67
N GLY A 14 -51.25 -17.03 -8.79
CA GLY A 14 -50.42 -16.50 -9.88
C GLY A 14 -49.71 -15.21 -9.46
N LEU A 15 -48.39 -15.14 -9.62
CA LEU A 15 -47.63 -13.91 -9.34
C LEU A 15 -47.99 -12.81 -10.34
N VAL A 16 -48.22 -11.60 -9.84
CA VAL A 16 -48.56 -10.41 -10.63
C VAL A 16 -47.58 -9.28 -10.33
N LEU A 17 -46.99 -8.73 -11.39
CA LEU A 17 -46.19 -7.51 -11.33
C LEU A 17 -47.11 -6.27 -11.36
N PRO A 18 -46.71 -5.14 -10.76
CA PRO A 18 -47.51 -3.91 -10.82
C PRO A 18 -47.78 -3.42 -12.25
N ALA A 19 -46.90 -3.74 -13.20
CA ALA A 19 -47.08 -3.40 -14.61
C ALA A 19 -48.23 -4.18 -15.28
N ASP A 20 -48.48 -5.41 -14.81
CA ASP A 20 -49.49 -6.32 -15.35
C ASP A 20 -50.80 -6.29 -14.55
N ALA A 21 -50.82 -5.54 -13.44
CA ALA A 21 -51.96 -5.48 -12.54
C ALA A 21 -53.14 -4.70 -13.15
N VAL A 22 -54.30 -5.34 -13.19
CA VAL A 22 -55.58 -4.75 -13.56
C VAL A 22 -56.21 -4.07 -12.34
N ALA A 23 -56.65 -2.83 -12.50
CA ALA A 23 -57.33 -2.07 -11.45
C ALA A 23 -58.67 -2.73 -11.05
N GLY A 24 -58.94 -2.82 -9.75
CA GLY A 24 -60.17 -3.40 -9.21
C GLY A 24 -60.15 -4.91 -9.02
N GLN A 25 -59.11 -5.61 -9.51
CA GLN A 25 -58.94 -7.04 -9.22
C GLN A 25 -58.43 -7.27 -7.79
N PRO A 26 -58.82 -8.40 -7.17
CA PRO A 26 -58.30 -8.80 -5.87
C PRO A 26 -56.86 -9.31 -6.00
N TYR A 27 -56.00 -8.86 -5.11
CA TYR A 27 -54.63 -9.34 -4.99
C TYR A 27 -54.31 -9.63 -3.52
N VAL A 28 -53.42 -10.58 -3.29
CA VAL A 28 -52.94 -10.97 -1.96
C VAL A 28 -51.44 -10.79 -1.87
N CYS A 29 -50.95 -10.44 -0.68
CA CYS A 29 -49.53 -10.38 -0.41
C CYS A 29 -48.93 -11.79 -0.44
N LEU A 30 -47.81 -11.97 -1.16
CA LEU A 30 -47.09 -13.26 -1.23
C LEU A 30 -46.61 -13.78 0.13
N GLN A 31 -46.49 -12.88 1.10
CA GLN A 31 -45.85 -13.17 2.36
C GLN A 31 -46.84 -13.51 3.47
N CYS A 32 -47.85 -12.66 3.68
CA CYS A 32 -48.84 -12.84 4.75
C CYS A 32 -50.20 -13.35 4.24
N GLY A 33 -50.40 -13.42 2.92
CA GLY A 33 -51.69 -13.77 2.31
C GLY A 33 -52.78 -12.70 2.46
N GLU A 34 -52.50 -11.59 3.15
CA GLU A 34 -53.50 -10.53 3.35
C GLU A 34 -53.81 -9.80 2.03
N PRO A 35 -55.06 -9.31 1.85
CA PRO A 35 -55.42 -8.53 0.67
C PRO A 35 -54.59 -7.26 0.55
N VAL A 36 -54.11 -7.00 -0.67
CA VAL A 36 -53.39 -5.78 -1.04
C VAL A 36 -54.14 -5.03 -2.14
N SER A 37 -54.04 -3.70 -2.13
CA SER A 37 -54.64 -2.87 -3.17
C SER A 37 -53.59 -2.42 -4.18
N PHE A 38 -53.88 -2.57 -5.46
CA PHE A 38 -53.05 -2.01 -6.53
C PHE A 38 -53.14 -0.49 -6.55
N ARG A 39 -51.98 0.17 -6.66
CA ARG A 39 -51.81 1.61 -6.81
C ARG A 39 -51.08 1.86 -8.13
N ARG A 40 -51.70 2.63 -9.02
CA ARG A 40 -51.04 3.13 -10.24
C ARG A 40 -49.89 4.06 -9.86
N ALA A 41 -48.97 4.28 -10.80
CA ALA A 41 -47.90 5.26 -10.63
C ALA A 41 -48.48 6.64 -10.27
N HIS A 42 -47.86 7.32 -9.31
CA HIS A 42 -48.34 8.60 -8.78
C HIS A 42 -47.20 9.46 -8.24
N LEU A 43 -47.49 10.73 -7.95
CA LEU A 43 -46.53 11.63 -7.33
C LEU A 43 -46.66 11.61 -5.81
N ARG A 44 -45.54 11.52 -5.10
CA ARG A 44 -45.47 11.66 -3.64
C ARG A 44 -44.37 12.65 -3.30
N ALA A 45 -44.74 13.77 -2.66
CA ALA A 45 -43.83 14.86 -2.32
C ALA A 45 -42.95 15.33 -3.51
N GLY A 46 -43.57 15.47 -4.68
CA GLY A 46 -42.89 15.90 -5.92
C GLY A 46 -42.00 14.84 -6.59
N LYS A 47 -41.91 13.62 -6.04
CA LYS A 47 -41.17 12.49 -6.64
C LYS A 47 -42.14 11.49 -7.27
N GLY A 48 -41.79 10.98 -8.44
CA GLY A 48 -42.50 9.86 -9.07
C GLY A 48 -42.38 8.60 -8.21
N VAL A 49 -43.52 7.97 -7.95
CA VAL A 49 -43.62 6.66 -7.32
C VAL A 49 -44.19 5.71 -8.36
N GLU A 50 -43.47 4.63 -8.62
CA GLU A 50 -43.92 3.59 -9.55
C GLU A 50 -45.19 2.89 -9.05
N ALA A 51 -45.87 2.21 -9.97
CA ALA A 51 -47.02 1.40 -9.62
C ALA A 51 -46.61 0.33 -8.61
N HIS A 52 -47.44 0.10 -7.60
CA HIS A 52 -47.13 -0.84 -6.52
C HIS A 52 -48.40 -1.35 -5.85
N PHE A 53 -48.27 -2.42 -5.07
CA PHE A 53 -49.34 -2.89 -4.19
C PHE A 53 -49.17 -2.28 -2.79
N SER A 54 -50.26 -2.11 -2.06
CA SER A 54 -50.21 -1.57 -0.70
C SER A 54 -51.10 -2.37 0.24
N HIS A 55 -50.56 -2.74 1.39
CA HIS A 55 -51.36 -3.24 2.50
C HIS A 55 -52.31 -2.17 3.03
N ARG A 56 -53.37 -2.62 3.72
CA ARG A 56 -54.17 -1.72 4.55
C ARG A 56 -53.30 -1.15 5.69
N PRO A 57 -53.54 0.11 6.12
CA PRO A 57 -52.87 0.67 7.29
C PRO A 57 -53.03 -0.25 8.51
N GLY A 58 -51.93 -0.58 9.18
CA GLY A 58 -51.93 -1.44 10.38
C GLY A 58 -51.47 -2.89 10.16
N SER A 59 -51.25 -3.33 8.91
CA SER A 59 -50.68 -4.67 8.64
C SER A 59 -49.25 -4.81 9.20
N ALA A 60 -48.97 -5.95 9.85
CA ALA A 60 -47.72 -6.26 10.53
C ALA A 60 -46.70 -7.04 9.66
N CYS A 61 -46.88 -7.07 8.34
CA CYS A 61 -46.03 -7.83 7.42
C CYS A 61 -44.53 -7.46 7.57
N ALA A 62 -43.73 -8.36 8.16
CA ALA A 62 -42.36 -8.07 8.63
C ALA A 62 -41.29 -9.17 8.36
N GLY A 63 -41.64 -10.34 7.81
CA GLY A 63 -40.69 -11.41 7.45
C GLY A 63 -39.91 -11.17 6.12
N GLU A 64 -39.57 -12.25 5.40
CA GLU A 64 -38.79 -12.22 4.14
C GLU A 64 -39.32 -11.20 3.12
N SER A 65 -38.42 -10.53 2.42
CA SER A 65 -38.77 -9.52 1.43
C SER A 65 -39.70 -10.11 0.37
N VAL A 66 -40.84 -9.47 0.11
CA VAL A 66 -41.77 -9.85 -0.96
C VAL A 66 -41.05 -9.95 -2.32
N THR A 67 -40.00 -9.16 -2.56
CA THR A 67 -39.16 -9.27 -3.75
C THR A 67 -38.36 -10.58 -3.80
N HIS A 68 -37.84 -11.02 -2.65
CA HIS A 68 -37.12 -12.28 -2.55
C HIS A 68 -38.08 -13.45 -2.85
N LEU A 69 -39.25 -13.50 -2.20
CA LEU A 69 -40.26 -14.54 -2.45
C LEU A 69 -40.72 -14.57 -3.92
N ALA A 70 -41.00 -13.40 -4.49
CA ALA A 70 -41.38 -13.27 -5.90
C ALA A 70 -40.29 -13.83 -6.84
N ALA A 71 -39.01 -13.59 -6.53
CA ALA A 71 -37.89 -14.09 -7.31
C ALA A 71 -37.80 -15.62 -7.25
N LYS A 72 -37.93 -16.23 -6.05
CA LYS A 72 -37.97 -17.70 -5.89
C LYS A 72 -39.05 -18.32 -6.75
N TRP A 73 -40.26 -17.78 -6.68
CA TRP A 73 -41.41 -18.30 -7.41
C TRP A 73 -41.24 -18.18 -8.92
N ARG A 74 -40.78 -17.01 -9.40
CA ARG A 74 -40.50 -16.77 -10.83
C ARG A 74 -39.44 -17.70 -11.37
N LEU A 75 -38.37 -17.90 -10.63
CA LEU A 75 -37.29 -18.80 -11.03
C LEU A 75 -37.76 -20.26 -11.04
N HIS A 76 -38.48 -20.69 -10.00
CA HIS A 76 -39.09 -22.02 -9.96
C HIS A 76 -40.02 -22.27 -11.15
N ASP A 77 -40.92 -21.34 -11.45
CA ASP A 77 -41.86 -21.47 -12.57
C ASP A 77 -41.13 -21.53 -13.92
N ALA A 78 -40.13 -20.66 -14.13
CA ALA A 78 -39.30 -20.69 -15.33
C ALA A 78 -38.53 -22.02 -15.49
N LEU A 79 -37.92 -22.54 -14.42
CA LEU A 79 -37.20 -23.82 -14.44
C LEU A 79 -38.15 -25.01 -14.66
N SER A 80 -39.39 -24.91 -14.17
CA SER A 80 -40.41 -25.95 -14.33
C SER A 80 -40.94 -26.00 -15.76
N ARG A 81 -41.26 -24.84 -16.35
CA ARG A 81 -41.88 -24.78 -17.68
C ARG A 81 -40.89 -24.83 -18.84
N ARG A 82 -39.68 -24.29 -18.63
CA ARG A 82 -38.59 -24.28 -19.63
C ARG A 82 -39.03 -23.74 -21.00
N GLU A 83 -39.86 -22.70 -21.02
CA GLU A 83 -40.44 -22.16 -22.27
C GLU A 83 -39.36 -21.50 -23.15
N ARG A 84 -38.22 -21.14 -22.57
CA ARG A 84 -37.06 -20.53 -23.23
C ARG A 84 -35.75 -21.07 -22.65
N PRO A 85 -34.64 -21.04 -23.40
CA PRO A 85 -33.33 -21.33 -22.84
C PRO A 85 -32.92 -20.27 -21.80
N PHE A 86 -32.17 -20.69 -20.79
CA PHE A 86 -31.60 -19.79 -19.79
C PHE A 86 -30.28 -19.18 -20.30
N VAL A 87 -30.05 -17.92 -19.94
CA VAL A 87 -28.79 -17.23 -20.19
C VAL A 87 -28.21 -16.75 -18.88
N LEU A 88 -26.90 -16.94 -18.70
CA LEU A 88 -26.13 -16.38 -17.61
C LEU A 88 -25.58 -15.02 -18.05
N ARG A 89 -26.06 -13.94 -17.42
CA ARG A 89 -25.61 -12.57 -17.67
C ARG A 89 -24.48 -12.21 -16.72
N ARG A 90 -23.26 -12.25 -17.22
CA ARG A 90 -22.05 -11.89 -16.47
C ARG A 90 -21.75 -10.41 -16.66
N HIS A 91 -21.31 -9.76 -15.59
CA HIS A 91 -20.81 -8.38 -15.65
C HIS A 91 -19.30 -8.39 -15.69
N CYS A 92 -18.72 -7.39 -16.33
CA CYS A 92 -17.28 -7.25 -16.35
C CYS A 92 -16.75 -7.11 -14.91
N ALA A 93 -15.76 -7.93 -14.56
CA ALA A 93 -15.13 -8.01 -13.25
C ALA A 93 -14.49 -6.68 -12.80
N ARG A 94 -14.20 -5.80 -13.77
CA ARG A 94 -13.65 -4.49 -13.53
C ARG A 94 -14.68 -3.53 -12.93
N LEU A 95 -14.30 -2.86 -11.84
CA LEU A 95 -15.13 -1.88 -11.16
C LEU A 95 -15.62 -0.79 -12.10
N TRP A 96 -16.93 -0.53 -12.06
CA TRP A 96 -17.61 0.49 -12.87
C TRP A 96 -17.49 0.26 -14.39
N CYS A 97 -17.25 -0.97 -14.81
CA CYS A 97 -17.47 -1.39 -16.17
C CYS A 97 -18.90 -1.94 -16.31
N GLU A 98 -19.71 -1.30 -17.14
CA GLU A 98 -21.11 -1.71 -17.36
C GLU A 98 -21.26 -2.74 -18.48
N ALA A 99 -20.15 -3.22 -19.03
CA ALA A 99 -20.16 -4.26 -20.06
C ALA A 99 -20.71 -5.56 -19.46
N THR A 100 -21.58 -6.23 -20.22
CA THR A 100 -22.17 -7.51 -19.88
C THR A 100 -21.91 -8.53 -20.99
N LEU A 101 -21.94 -9.80 -20.63
CA LEU A 101 -21.91 -10.93 -21.54
C LEU A 101 -23.04 -11.89 -21.17
N ASP A 102 -23.94 -12.13 -22.12
CA ASP A 102 -24.92 -13.19 -22.00
C ASP A 102 -24.31 -14.45 -22.62
N GLN A 103 -24.18 -15.51 -21.81
CA GLN A 103 -23.73 -16.82 -22.25
C GLN A 103 -24.83 -17.85 -22.00
N PRO A 104 -24.98 -18.89 -22.83
CA PRO A 104 -25.91 -19.98 -22.54
C PRO A 104 -25.65 -20.55 -21.13
N TRP A 105 -26.72 -20.79 -20.37
CA TRP A 105 -26.63 -21.49 -19.09
C TRP A 105 -26.92 -22.97 -19.30
N ASP A 106 -25.85 -23.74 -19.45
CA ASP A 106 -25.91 -25.18 -19.65
C ASP A 106 -25.96 -25.90 -18.30
N ALA A 107 -27.12 -25.82 -17.63
CA ALA A 107 -27.34 -26.58 -16.40
C ALA A 107 -27.28 -28.09 -16.66
N GLU A 108 -26.86 -28.87 -15.66
CA GLU A 108 -27.03 -30.32 -15.70
C GLU A 108 -28.50 -30.68 -15.96
N PRO A 109 -28.80 -31.74 -16.73
CA PRO A 109 -30.17 -32.20 -16.93
C PRO A 109 -30.88 -32.46 -15.59
N TYR A 110 -32.12 -31.99 -15.48
CA TYR A 110 -32.96 -32.14 -14.30
C TYR A 110 -34.40 -32.48 -14.71
N ASP A 111 -35.15 -33.03 -13.76
CA ASP A 111 -36.55 -33.45 -13.94
C ASP A 111 -37.51 -32.42 -13.36
N VAL A 112 -37.24 -31.94 -12.14
CA VAL A 112 -38.13 -31.02 -11.41
C VAL A 112 -37.35 -29.84 -10.85
N ALA A 113 -38.02 -28.70 -10.70
CA ALA A 113 -37.54 -27.59 -9.89
C ALA A 113 -38.36 -27.52 -8.61
N CYS A 114 -37.73 -27.20 -7.49
CA CYS A 114 -38.41 -27.07 -6.20
C CYS A 114 -37.87 -25.86 -5.44
N THR A 115 -38.71 -25.24 -4.62
CA THR A 115 -38.31 -24.16 -3.71
C THR A 115 -37.98 -24.70 -2.32
N GLU A 116 -37.16 -23.98 -1.55
CA GLU A 116 -36.88 -24.29 -0.13
C GLU A 116 -36.34 -25.70 0.11
N VAL A 117 -35.46 -26.20 -0.77
CA VAL A 117 -34.99 -27.59 -0.75
C VAL A 117 -33.89 -27.79 0.29
N PRO A 118 -34.03 -28.74 1.24
CA PRO A 118 -32.96 -29.04 2.18
C PRO A 118 -31.78 -29.73 1.47
N LEU A 119 -30.56 -29.30 1.78
CA LEU A 119 -29.33 -29.92 1.29
C LEU A 119 -28.29 -29.93 2.43
N GLY A 120 -28.20 -31.07 3.12
CA GLY A 120 -27.41 -31.20 4.34
C GLY A 120 -27.91 -30.25 5.44
N PRO A 121 -27.03 -29.44 6.07
CA PRO A 121 -27.43 -28.46 7.09
C PRO A 121 -28.00 -27.17 6.49
N TYR A 122 -28.03 -27.04 5.16
CA TYR A 122 -28.46 -25.83 4.45
C TYR A 122 -29.82 -26.03 3.79
N ARG A 123 -30.42 -24.92 3.37
CA ARG A 123 -31.65 -24.89 2.57
C ARG A 123 -31.43 -23.99 1.38
N LEU A 124 -31.70 -24.50 0.18
CA LEU A 124 -31.60 -23.77 -1.08
C LEU A 124 -32.92 -23.05 -1.36
N ASP A 125 -32.84 -21.80 -1.83
CA ASP A 125 -34.03 -21.02 -2.17
C ASP A 125 -34.80 -21.65 -3.33
N VAL A 126 -34.08 -22.05 -4.38
CA VAL A 126 -34.59 -22.86 -5.49
C VAL A 126 -33.55 -23.91 -5.86
N ALA A 127 -33.96 -25.12 -6.20
CA ALA A 127 -33.08 -26.17 -6.67
C ALA A 127 -33.66 -26.85 -7.91
N ALA A 128 -32.76 -27.24 -8.82
CA ALA A 128 -33.04 -28.19 -9.89
C ALA A 128 -32.67 -29.60 -9.41
N LEU A 129 -33.57 -30.56 -9.58
CA LEU A 129 -33.42 -31.93 -9.10
C LEU A 129 -33.54 -32.94 -10.24
N GLN A 130 -32.69 -33.96 -10.22
CA GLN A 130 -32.79 -35.15 -11.05
C GLN A 130 -33.14 -36.33 -10.13
N GLY A 131 -34.36 -36.85 -10.23
CA GLY A 131 -34.97 -37.64 -9.15
C GLY A 131 -34.96 -36.87 -7.83
N GLU A 132 -34.39 -37.47 -6.78
CA GLU A 132 -34.22 -36.83 -5.46
C GLU A 132 -32.87 -36.09 -5.30
N ARG A 133 -31.97 -36.18 -6.29
CA ARG A 133 -30.65 -35.55 -6.23
C ARG A 133 -30.73 -34.09 -6.67
N VAL A 134 -30.27 -33.18 -5.83
CA VAL A 134 -30.03 -31.78 -6.24
C VAL A 134 -28.86 -31.75 -7.24
N VAL A 135 -29.09 -31.21 -8.43
CA VAL A 135 -28.05 -31.05 -9.48
C VAL A 135 -27.54 -29.62 -9.57
N THR A 136 -28.38 -28.63 -9.28
CA THR A 136 -27.98 -27.22 -9.25
C THR A 136 -28.80 -26.46 -8.23
N GLY A 137 -28.12 -25.66 -7.40
CA GLY A 137 -28.74 -24.76 -6.44
C GLY A 137 -28.80 -23.31 -6.93
N TYR A 138 -29.85 -22.60 -6.54
CA TYR A 138 -30.00 -21.18 -6.81
C TYR A 138 -30.37 -20.48 -5.50
N GLU A 139 -29.64 -19.43 -5.18
CA GLU A 139 -29.85 -18.57 -4.02
C GLU A 139 -30.30 -17.20 -4.51
N ILE A 140 -31.18 -16.53 -3.77
CA ILE A 140 -31.75 -15.25 -4.16
C ILE A 140 -31.25 -14.16 -3.21
N PHE A 141 -30.50 -13.22 -3.76
CA PHE A 141 -30.03 -12.07 -3.01
C PHE A 141 -30.99 -10.90 -3.10
N HIS A 142 -31.47 -10.46 -1.95
CA HIS A 142 -32.21 -9.21 -1.80
C HIS A 142 -31.51 -8.20 -0.89
N SER A 143 -31.05 -8.65 0.28
CA SER A 143 -30.41 -7.79 1.28
C SER A 143 -29.31 -8.49 2.07
N HIS A 144 -29.40 -9.80 2.23
CA HIS A 144 -28.40 -10.60 2.92
C HIS A 144 -27.77 -11.57 1.92
N ARG A 145 -26.44 -11.65 1.96
CA ARG A 145 -25.66 -12.59 1.16
C ARG A 145 -25.78 -13.99 1.74
N VAL A 146 -25.61 -14.99 0.88
CA VAL A 146 -25.23 -16.33 1.32
C VAL A 146 -23.99 -16.24 2.19
N SER A 147 -24.04 -16.85 3.37
CA SER A 147 -22.91 -16.81 4.31
C SER A 147 -21.70 -17.54 3.74
N THR A 148 -20.49 -17.12 4.10
CA THR A 148 -19.25 -17.79 3.68
C THR A 148 -19.24 -19.27 4.04
N ALA A 149 -19.80 -19.63 5.21
CA ALA A 149 -19.93 -21.01 5.65
C ALA A 149 -20.89 -21.83 4.77
N LYS A 150 -22.03 -21.26 4.36
CA LYS A 150 -22.96 -21.92 3.42
C LYS A 150 -22.32 -22.03 2.03
N ALA A 151 -21.71 -20.95 1.55
CA ALA A 151 -21.07 -20.91 0.25
C ALA A 151 -19.98 -21.98 0.08
N ALA A 152 -19.12 -22.14 1.10
CA ALA A 152 -18.06 -23.16 1.10
C ALA A 152 -18.58 -24.59 1.37
N GLY A 153 -19.76 -24.73 1.99
CA GLY A 153 -20.30 -26.01 2.43
C GLY A 153 -21.28 -26.67 1.46
N LEU A 154 -21.71 -25.98 0.41
CA LEU A 154 -22.64 -26.53 -0.59
C LEU A 154 -21.92 -27.52 -1.52
N PRO A 155 -22.34 -28.80 -1.59
CA PRO A 155 -21.64 -29.84 -2.35
C PRO A 155 -22.00 -29.91 -3.84
N VAL A 156 -22.84 -28.98 -4.32
CA VAL A 156 -23.37 -28.96 -5.70
C VAL A 156 -23.02 -27.62 -6.36
N PRO A 157 -22.96 -27.53 -7.69
CA PRO A 157 -22.91 -26.26 -8.38
C PRO A 157 -24.08 -25.36 -7.96
N TRP A 158 -23.80 -24.10 -7.64
CA TRP A 158 -24.83 -23.17 -7.24
C TRP A 158 -24.48 -21.73 -7.61
N ILE A 159 -25.51 -20.88 -7.70
CA ILE A 159 -25.37 -19.47 -8.06
C ILE A 159 -26.27 -18.59 -7.20
N GLU A 160 -25.73 -17.46 -6.72
CA GLU A 160 -26.52 -16.42 -6.05
C GLU A 160 -26.98 -15.37 -7.07
N LEU A 161 -28.29 -15.15 -7.17
CA LEU A 161 -28.92 -14.31 -8.19
C LEU A 161 -29.52 -13.03 -7.59
N GLN A 162 -29.48 -11.94 -8.35
CA GLN A 162 -30.10 -10.67 -7.98
C GLN A 162 -31.63 -10.77 -8.01
N ALA A 163 -32.29 -10.70 -6.85
CA ALA A 163 -33.74 -10.88 -6.75
C ALA A 163 -34.54 -9.98 -7.70
N LYS A 164 -34.16 -8.69 -7.81
CA LYS A 164 -34.85 -7.75 -8.70
C LYS A 164 -34.75 -8.19 -10.17
N ALA A 165 -33.55 -8.54 -10.64
CA ALA A 165 -33.32 -8.98 -12.01
C ALA A 165 -34.05 -10.31 -12.31
N THR A 166 -34.03 -11.26 -11.36
CA THR A 166 -34.73 -12.55 -11.47
C THR A 166 -36.25 -12.38 -11.57
N VAL A 167 -36.84 -11.41 -10.86
CA VAL A 167 -38.28 -11.14 -11.01
C VAL A 167 -38.58 -10.54 -12.38
N GLU A 168 -37.79 -9.58 -12.84
CA GLU A 168 -37.93 -8.92 -14.15
C GLU A 168 -37.86 -9.95 -15.29
N ASP A 169 -36.80 -10.75 -15.34
CA ASP A 169 -36.68 -11.88 -16.27
C ASP A 169 -35.99 -13.10 -15.61
N PRO A 170 -36.74 -14.16 -15.24
CA PRO A 170 -36.17 -15.34 -14.60
C PRO A 170 -35.33 -16.21 -15.54
N TYR A 171 -35.39 -15.99 -16.86
CA TYR A 171 -34.55 -16.70 -17.83
C TYR A 171 -33.18 -16.04 -18.01
N VAL A 172 -32.98 -14.85 -17.46
CA VAL A 172 -31.68 -14.16 -17.40
C VAL A 172 -31.14 -14.30 -15.99
N LEU A 173 -30.26 -15.28 -15.80
CA LEU A 173 -29.59 -15.54 -14.54
C LEU A 173 -28.50 -14.47 -14.34
N GLN A 174 -28.77 -13.49 -13.47
CA GLN A 174 -27.83 -12.42 -13.19
C GLN A 174 -27.20 -12.61 -11.79
N PRO A 175 -25.92 -13.02 -11.72
CA PRO A 175 -25.23 -13.24 -10.45
C PRO A 175 -25.12 -11.97 -9.62
N VAL A 176 -24.96 -12.15 -8.31
CA VAL A 176 -24.65 -11.05 -7.40
C VAL A 176 -23.19 -10.66 -7.52
N LEU A 177 -22.95 -9.42 -7.93
CA LEU A 177 -21.63 -8.82 -7.90
C LEU A 177 -21.33 -8.31 -6.49
N GLU A 178 -20.21 -8.72 -5.92
CA GLU A 178 -19.62 -7.99 -4.81
C GLU A 178 -18.76 -6.86 -5.34
N ALA A 179 -18.67 -5.70 -4.69
CA ALA A 179 -17.70 -4.67 -5.05
C ALA A 179 -16.64 -4.60 -3.95
N GLN A 180 -15.47 -5.17 -4.19
CA GLN A 180 -14.38 -5.22 -3.22
C GLN A 180 -13.44 -4.01 -3.39
N LEU A 181 -13.89 -2.83 -2.99
CA LEU A 181 -13.00 -1.69 -2.83
C LEU A 181 -13.15 -1.07 -1.44
N SER A 182 -12.10 -1.15 -0.63
CA SER A 182 -12.10 -0.55 0.71
C SER A 182 -12.30 0.97 0.65
N ALA A 183 -12.85 1.56 1.72
CA ALA A 183 -13.01 3.01 1.79
C ALA A 183 -11.68 3.76 1.62
N ALA A 184 -10.59 3.21 2.15
CA ALA A 184 -9.24 3.75 1.98
C ALA A 184 -8.78 3.66 0.52
N ALA A 185 -8.94 2.51 -0.14
CA ALA A 185 -8.59 2.33 -1.55
C ALA A 185 -9.40 3.29 -2.45
N HIS A 186 -10.69 3.44 -2.17
CA HIS A 186 -11.55 4.38 -2.86
C HIS A 186 -11.13 5.85 -2.65
N ALA A 187 -10.69 6.22 -1.43
CA ALA A 187 -10.16 7.55 -1.15
C ALA A 187 -8.84 7.81 -1.88
N THR A 188 -7.90 6.85 -1.88
CA THR A 188 -6.65 6.94 -2.64
C THR A 188 -6.92 7.08 -4.13
N LEU A 189 -7.88 6.32 -4.66
CA LEU A 189 -8.25 6.38 -6.07
C LEU A 189 -8.77 7.78 -6.45
N ARG A 190 -9.65 8.36 -5.65
CA ARG A 190 -10.16 9.73 -5.86
C ARG A 190 -9.04 10.75 -5.97
N VAL A 191 -8.08 10.71 -5.04
CA VAL A 191 -6.93 11.64 -5.01
C VAL A 191 -6.08 11.49 -6.27
N ARG A 192 -5.79 10.25 -6.69
CA ARG A 192 -4.95 9.95 -7.87
C ARG A 192 -5.62 10.30 -9.19
N LEU A 193 -6.93 10.08 -9.28
CA LEU A 193 -7.72 10.48 -10.44
C LEU A 193 -8.01 11.98 -10.46
N ARG A 194 -7.81 12.69 -9.33
CA ARG A 194 -8.24 14.09 -9.13
C ARG A 194 -9.74 14.24 -9.44
N ALA A 195 -10.53 13.28 -8.97
CA ALA A 195 -11.95 13.18 -9.26
C ALA A 195 -12.80 13.28 -7.99
N SER A 196 -13.98 13.90 -8.12
CA SER A 196 -15.03 13.81 -7.10
C SER A 196 -15.53 12.37 -6.98
N ARG A 197 -16.16 12.02 -5.87
CA ARG A 197 -16.73 10.66 -5.67
C ARG A 197 -17.67 10.24 -6.81
N VAL A 198 -18.46 11.18 -7.34
CA VAL A 198 -19.42 10.93 -8.43
C VAL A 198 -18.71 10.74 -9.78
N ASN A 199 -17.56 11.39 -9.98
CA ASN A 199 -16.86 11.39 -11.27
C ASN A 199 -15.77 10.32 -11.37
N VAL A 200 -15.40 9.64 -10.27
CA VAL A 200 -14.39 8.56 -10.27
C VAL A 200 -14.63 7.53 -11.38
N PRO A 201 -15.84 6.97 -11.55
CA PRO A 201 -16.11 6.00 -12.62
C PRO A 201 -15.76 6.52 -14.01
N ALA A 202 -16.26 7.73 -14.35
CA ALA A 202 -16.05 8.35 -15.64
C ALA A 202 -14.57 8.68 -15.89
N THR A 203 -13.88 9.24 -14.89
CA THR A 203 -12.45 9.57 -15.00
C THR A 203 -11.59 8.32 -15.13
N LEU A 204 -11.89 7.25 -14.38
CA LEU A 204 -11.18 5.97 -14.50
C LEU A 204 -11.35 5.37 -15.90
N ASN A 205 -12.60 5.31 -16.39
CA ASN A 205 -12.92 4.80 -17.73
C ASN A 205 -12.19 5.59 -18.83
N HIS A 206 -12.17 6.92 -18.72
CA HIS A 206 -11.46 7.78 -19.65
C HIS A 206 -9.96 7.48 -19.67
N ARG A 207 -9.30 7.48 -18.50
CA ARG A 207 -7.85 7.22 -18.42
C ARG A 207 -7.47 5.81 -18.87
N MET A 208 -8.31 4.82 -18.63
CA MET A 208 -8.09 3.46 -19.15
C MET A 208 -8.08 3.42 -20.67
N ARG A 209 -9.07 4.06 -21.30
CA ARG A 209 -9.17 4.12 -22.76
C ARG A 209 -7.99 4.86 -23.38
N ALA A 210 -7.52 5.91 -22.70
CA ALA A 210 -6.34 6.66 -23.10
C ALA A 210 -5.01 5.92 -22.81
N GLY A 211 -5.03 4.77 -22.13
CA GLY A 211 -3.83 4.05 -21.71
C GLY A 211 -3.08 4.70 -20.54
N GLU A 212 -3.54 5.84 -20.04
CA GLU A 212 -2.83 6.69 -19.07
C GLU A 212 -2.64 6.08 -17.67
N LEU A 213 -3.44 5.08 -17.30
CA LEU A 213 -3.37 4.50 -15.94
C LEU A 213 -2.12 3.65 -15.71
N LEU A 214 -1.46 3.22 -16.79
CA LEU A 214 -0.42 2.20 -16.76
C LEU A 214 0.98 2.74 -17.07
N ILE A 215 1.13 4.03 -17.35
CA ILE A 215 2.33 4.53 -18.05
C ILE A 215 3.23 5.39 -17.14
N GLU A 216 4.48 4.93 -17.14
CA GLU A 216 5.77 5.51 -16.74
C GLU A 216 6.05 5.80 -15.24
N PRO A 217 7.17 5.28 -14.69
CA PRO A 217 7.69 5.66 -13.39
C PRO A 217 7.93 7.16 -13.35
N GLY A 218 7.43 7.81 -12.30
CA GLY A 218 7.52 9.27 -12.14
C GLY A 218 6.30 10.04 -12.62
N ASN A 219 5.32 9.38 -13.26
CA ASN A 219 4.04 10.01 -13.56
C ASN A 219 3.20 10.16 -12.26
N PRO A 220 2.97 11.39 -11.76
CA PRO A 220 2.20 11.59 -10.53
C PRO A 220 0.73 11.16 -10.66
N ARG A 221 0.26 10.94 -11.90
CA ARG A 221 -1.09 10.48 -12.25
C ARG A 221 -1.22 8.96 -12.34
N MET A 222 -0.12 8.21 -12.23
CA MET A 222 -0.14 6.75 -12.22
C MET A 222 -0.94 6.24 -11.01
N LEU A 223 -1.74 5.20 -11.22
CA LEU A 223 -2.39 4.53 -10.10
C LEU A 223 -1.36 3.70 -9.34
N PRO A 224 -1.37 3.74 -7.99
CA PRO A 224 -0.57 2.82 -7.19
C PRO A 224 -0.85 1.38 -7.61
N MET A 225 0.21 0.58 -7.75
CA MET A 225 0.14 -0.84 -8.11
C MET A 225 -0.88 -1.60 -7.25
N GLN A 226 -0.93 -1.31 -5.96
CA GLN A 226 -1.87 -1.94 -5.03
C GLN A 226 -3.36 -1.63 -5.29
N LEU A 227 -3.69 -0.66 -6.16
CA LEU A 227 -5.06 -0.37 -6.55
C LEU A 227 -5.48 -1.05 -7.85
N ILE A 228 -4.53 -1.48 -8.68
CA ILE A 228 -4.85 -1.96 -10.03
C ILE A 228 -5.53 -3.33 -9.96
N GLU A 229 -4.97 -4.28 -9.22
CA GLU A 229 -5.59 -5.59 -9.04
C GLU A 229 -7.00 -5.51 -8.42
N PRO A 230 -7.26 -4.78 -7.31
CA PRO A 230 -8.61 -4.58 -6.80
C PRO A 230 -9.57 -3.92 -7.78
N LEU A 231 -9.10 -3.08 -8.72
CA LEU A 231 -9.97 -2.48 -9.72
C LEU A 231 -10.42 -3.46 -10.80
N PHE A 232 -9.56 -4.40 -11.19
CA PHE A 232 -9.88 -5.40 -12.21
C PHE A 232 -10.56 -6.64 -11.64
N HIS A 233 -10.44 -6.88 -10.34
CA HIS A 233 -11.05 -8.01 -9.64
C HIS A 233 -12.05 -7.53 -8.57
N SER A 234 -12.64 -6.34 -8.73
CA SER A 234 -13.56 -5.82 -7.71
C SER A 234 -14.89 -6.55 -7.73
N HIS A 235 -15.36 -6.93 -8.93
CA HIS A 235 -16.60 -7.64 -9.15
C HIS A 235 -16.30 -9.13 -9.20
N LEU A 236 -16.27 -9.74 -8.03
CA LEU A 236 -16.13 -11.17 -7.92
C LEU A 236 -17.52 -11.78 -7.76
N GLU A 237 -17.82 -12.75 -8.60
CA GLU A 237 -18.92 -13.69 -8.46
C GLU A 237 -18.53 -14.76 -7.40
N GLN A 238 -17.81 -14.34 -6.35
CA GLN A 238 -16.99 -15.15 -5.45
C GLN A 238 -17.79 -16.26 -4.75
N ALA A 239 -19.07 -15.99 -4.48
CA ALA A 239 -19.98 -16.95 -3.89
C ALA A 239 -20.33 -18.08 -4.89
N SER A 240 -20.51 -17.77 -6.17
CA SER A 240 -21.01 -18.68 -7.21
C SER A 240 -19.92 -19.53 -7.89
N GLY A 241 -18.65 -19.42 -7.47
CA GLY A 241 -17.53 -20.17 -8.06
C GLY A 241 -17.23 -19.86 -9.53
N LEU A 242 -17.87 -18.85 -10.11
CA LEU A 242 -17.65 -18.42 -11.48
C LEU A 242 -16.34 -17.63 -11.56
N GLU A 243 -15.54 -17.92 -12.58
CA GLU A 243 -14.35 -17.12 -12.85
C GLU A 243 -14.74 -15.65 -13.13
N PRO A 244 -13.88 -14.67 -12.83
CA PRO A 244 -14.12 -13.30 -13.26
C PRO A 244 -14.14 -13.21 -14.80
N TRP A 245 -15.09 -12.47 -15.37
CA TRP A 245 -15.08 -12.17 -16.81
C TRP A 245 -14.65 -10.73 -17.04
N HIS A 246 -13.70 -10.50 -17.93
CA HIS A 246 -13.34 -9.16 -18.40
C HIS A 246 -13.82 -8.94 -19.82
N CYS A 247 -14.48 -7.80 -20.08
CA CYS A 247 -14.80 -7.46 -21.46
C CYS A 247 -13.52 -7.23 -22.28
N PRO A 248 -13.53 -7.40 -23.61
CA PRO A 248 -12.30 -7.37 -24.43
C PRO A 248 -11.43 -6.13 -24.21
N THR A 249 -12.05 -4.96 -24.01
CA THR A 249 -11.34 -3.71 -23.70
C THR A 249 -10.62 -3.75 -22.36
N CYS A 250 -11.26 -4.32 -21.33
CA CYS A 250 -10.68 -4.44 -19.99
C CYS A 250 -9.60 -5.53 -19.98
N GLU A 251 -9.83 -6.66 -20.65
CA GLU A 251 -8.86 -7.74 -20.78
C GLU A 251 -7.57 -7.25 -21.47
N ALA A 252 -7.70 -6.51 -22.58
CA ALA A 252 -6.55 -5.93 -23.24
C ALA A 252 -5.80 -4.92 -22.36
N ALA A 253 -6.52 -4.14 -21.55
CA ALA A 253 -5.90 -3.21 -20.60
C ALA A 253 -5.18 -3.94 -19.47
N TRP A 254 -5.77 -5.02 -18.94
CA TRP A 254 -5.17 -5.87 -17.91
C TRP A 254 -3.92 -6.58 -18.42
N THR A 255 -3.98 -7.16 -19.62
CA THR A 255 -2.83 -7.79 -20.27
C THR A 255 -1.68 -6.79 -20.47
N ARG A 256 -1.98 -5.57 -20.97
CA ARG A 256 -0.95 -4.51 -21.07
C ARG A 256 -0.33 -4.17 -19.73
N HIS A 257 -1.15 -4.10 -18.67
CA HIS A 257 -0.65 -3.86 -17.32
C HIS A 257 0.31 -4.96 -16.86
N ALA A 258 -0.09 -6.23 -16.98
CA ALA A 258 0.71 -7.37 -16.59
C ALA A 258 2.09 -7.38 -17.29
N LEU A 259 2.13 -7.08 -18.59
CA LEU A 259 3.38 -6.96 -19.35
C LEU A 259 4.28 -5.83 -18.82
N LEU A 260 3.69 -4.67 -18.50
CA LEU A 260 4.44 -3.54 -17.93
C LEU A 260 5.02 -3.87 -16.55
N VAL A 261 4.28 -4.59 -15.71
CA VAL A 261 4.78 -5.05 -14.40
C VAL A 261 6.00 -5.94 -14.56
N LEU A 262 5.95 -6.90 -15.50
CA LEU A 262 7.09 -7.76 -15.81
C LEU A 262 8.29 -6.97 -16.32
N GLU A 263 8.05 -6.00 -17.20
CA GLU A 263 9.11 -5.12 -17.71
C GLU A 263 9.74 -4.28 -16.58
N PHE A 264 8.94 -3.72 -15.68
CA PHE A 264 9.45 -2.98 -14.52
C PHE A 264 10.26 -3.87 -13.60
N ALA A 265 9.79 -5.08 -13.30
CA ALA A 265 10.55 -6.04 -12.50
C ALA A 265 11.87 -6.45 -13.18
N ARG A 266 11.91 -6.51 -14.51
CA ARG A 266 13.16 -6.73 -15.26
C ARG A 266 14.11 -5.53 -15.13
N ARG A 267 13.65 -4.31 -15.42
CA ARG A 267 14.47 -3.08 -15.33
C ARG A 267 15.01 -2.86 -13.91
N ALA A 268 14.20 -3.13 -12.88
CA ALA A 268 14.63 -3.03 -11.49
C ALA A 268 15.76 -4.02 -11.16
N ARG A 269 15.67 -5.27 -11.65
CA ARG A 269 16.74 -6.26 -11.51
C ARG A 269 18.02 -5.85 -12.26
N GLU A 270 17.89 -5.37 -13.50
CA GLU A 270 19.03 -4.87 -14.27
C GLU A 270 19.72 -3.68 -13.57
N GLN A 271 18.94 -2.74 -13.03
CA GLN A 271 19.50 -1.61 -12.28
C GLN A 271 20.19 -2.06 -10.99
N ALA A 272 19.62 -3.03 -10.27
CA ALA A 272 20.25 -3.59 -9.08
C ALA A 272 21.61 -4.25 -9.41
N LEU A 273 21.68 -5.04 -10.49
CA LEU A 273 22.92 -5.64 -10.96
C LEU A 273 23.96 -4.59 -11.36
N ARG A 274 23.55 -3.53 -12.07
CA ARG A 274 24.44 -2.41 -12.42
C ARG A 274 24.98 -1.70 -11.17
N ASN A 275 24.11 -1.46 -10.19
CA ASN A 275 24.52 -0.83 -8.92
C ASN A 275 25.52 -1.73 -8.16
N GLU A 276 25.27 -3.04 -8.12
CA GLU A 276 26.19 -4.00 -7.48
C GLU A 276 27.53 -4.04 -8.21
N GLN A 277 27.54 -4.08 -9.54
CA GLN A 277 28.77 -4.02 -10.34
C GLN A 277 29.54 -2.72 -10.07
N TYR A 278 28.85 -1.58 -10.09
CA TYR A 278 29.45 -0.28 -9.79
C TYR A 278 30.08 -0.24 -8.39
N GLN A 279 29.41 -0.81 -7.39
CA GLN A 279 29.96 -0.93 -6.03
C GLN A 279 31.21 -1.81 -5.98
N ARG A 280 31.24 -2.93 -6.72
CA ARG A 280 32.43 -3.79 -6.81
C ARG A 280 33.60 -3.09 -7.49
N GLU A 281 33.34 -2.35 -8.58
CA GLU A 281 34.34 -1.55 -9.28
C GLU A 281 34.90 -0.44 -8.39
N GLN A 282 34.04 0.25 -7.63
CA GLN A 282 34.46 1.25 -6.64
C GLN A 282 35.30 0.63 -5.52
N ALA A 283 34.90 -0.52 -4.99
CA ALA A 283 35.65 -1.22 -3.95
C ALA A 283 37.04 -1.66 -4.46
N ALA A 284 37.11 -2.24 -5.65
CA ALA A 284 38.37 -2.62 -6.28
C ALA A 284 39.29 -1.41 -6.54
N ALA A 285 38.73 -0.30 -7.03
CA ALA A 285 39.48 0.94 -7.22
C ALA A 285 39.99 1.51 -5.87
N ALA A 286 39.17 1.44 -4.82
CA ALA A 286 39.58 1.86 -3.47
C ALA A 286 40.69 0.98 -2.89
N GLU A 287 40.67 -0.33 -3.13
CA GLU A 287 41.75 -1.26 -2.73
C GLU A 287 43.07 -0.96 -3.44
N VAL A 288 43.04 -0.70 -4.75
CA VAL A 288 44.23 -0.31 -5.53
C VAL A 288 44.80 1.01 -5.00
N GLU A 289 43.95 2.00 -4.76
CA GLU A 289 44.37 3.30 -4.23
C GLU A 289 44.93 3.17 -2.80
N LEU A 290 44.31 2.34 -1.96
CA LEU A 290 44.81 2.02 -0.62
C LEU A 290 46.19 1.35 -0.67
N ALA A 291 46.39 0.40 -1.58
CA ALA A 291 47.69 -0.25 -1.76
C ALA A 291 48.77 0.76 -2.15
N ARG A 292 48.49 1.66 -3.10
CA ARG A 292 49.40 2.76 -3.49
C ARG A 292 49.73 3.66 -2.30
N GLN A 293 48.72 4.07 -1.55
CA GLN A 293 48.92 4.97 -0.41
C GLN A 293 49.67 4.30 0.75
N ARG A 294 49.56 2.98 0.93
CA ARG A 294 50.35 2.23 1.92
C ARG A 294 51.85 2.27 1.66
N GLU A 295 52.30 2.43 0.41
CA GLU A 295 53.73 2.62 0.09
C GLU A 295 54.28 3.90 0.73
N VAL A 296 53.45 4.93 0.82
CA VAL A 296 53.80 6.27 1.32
C VAL A 296 53.56 6.38 2.83
N PHE A 297 52.36 5.99 3.26
CA PHE A 297 51.87 6.19 4.61
C PHE A 297 52.19 5.03 5.56
N GLY A 298 52.53 3.86 5.00
CA GLY A 298 52.87 2.64 5.72
C GLY A 298 51.72 1.63 5.76
N PRO A 299 52.00 0.37 6.12
CA PRO A 299 51.05 -0.74 6.02
C PRO A 299 49.86 -0.65 6.97
N ARG A 300 49.91 0.24 7.98
CA ARG A 300 48.82 0.42 8.96
C ARG A 300 47.64 1.23 8.42
N LEU A 301 47.77 1.86 7.24
CA LEU A 301 46.65 2.53 6.58
C LEU A 301 45.57 1.50 6.21
N LYS A 302 44.36 1.64 6.74
CA LYS A 302 43.19 0.77 6.53
C LYS A 302 42.25 1.30 5.44
N THR A 303 42.19 2.61 5.25
CA THR A 303 41.31 3.26 4.27
C THR A 303 42.09 4.28 3.46
N ALA A 304 41.85 4.36 2.15
CA ALA A 304 42.50 5.33 1.29
C ALA A 304 41.98 6.75 1.54
N PHE A 305 42.87 7.73 1.52
CA PHE A 305 42.53 9.15 1.51
C PHE A 305 42.08 9.61 0.12
N HIS A 306 41.28 10.67 0.04
CA HIS A 306 41.01 11.31 -1.25
C HIS A 306 42.28 11.98 -1.81
N GLN A 307 42.36 12.10 -3.14
CA GLN A 307 43.55 12.64 -3.82
C GLN A 307 44.02 14.02 -3.30
N HIS A 308 43.08 14.90 -2.91
CA HIS A 308 43.41 16.21 -2.35
C HIS A 308 43.98 16.12 -0.92
N GLU A 309 43.61 15.08 -0.18
CA GLU A 309 44.11 14.82 1.17
C GLU A 309 45.47 14.17 1.15
N VAL A 310 45.75 13.31 0.16
CA VAL A 310 47.07 12.67 -0.02
C VAL A 310 48.17 13.72 -0.04
N VAL A 311 48.04 14.76 -0.85
CA VAL A 311 49.06 15.83 -0.97
C VAL A 311 49.29 16.54 0.37
N PHE A 312 48.22 16.79 1.13
CA PHE A 312 48.30 17.41 2.44
C PHE A 312 48.99 16.48 3.45
N PHE A 313 48.54 15.23 3.52
CA PHE A 313 49.00 14.24 4.47
C PHE A 313 50.41 13.75 4.17
N GLU A 314 50.83 13.66 2.91
CA GLU A 314 52.20 13.32 2.51
C GLU A 314 53.21 14.29 3.11
N ARG A 315 52.96 15.59 2.95
CA ARG A 315 53.82 16.66 3.46
C ARG A 315 53.92 16.64 4.99
N LEU A 316 52.88 16.16 5.66
CA LEU A 316 52.74 16.21 7.11
C LEU A 316 52.78 14.83 7.77
N ALA A 317 53.08 13.76 7.03
CA ALA A 317 52.93 12.38 7.53
C ALA A 317 53.80 12.10 8.75
N SER A 318 55.02 12.63 8.79
CA SER A 318 55.90 12.55 9.96
C SER A 318 55.31 13.30 11.16
N THR A 319 54.76 14.49 10.93
CA THR A 319 54.10 15.31 11.95
C THR A 319 52.82 14.69 12.47
N MET A 320 52.00 14.08 11.61
CA MET A 320 50.76 13.39 11.99
C MET A 320 51.07 12.14 12.82
N ARG A 321 52.03 11.31 12.38
CA ARG A 321 52.54 10.16 13.16
C ARG A 321 53.10 10.59 14.51
N PHE A 322 53.77 11.74 14.54
CA PHE A 322 54.29 12.33 15.76
C PHE A 322 53.16 12.80 16.69
N ALA A 323 52.23 13.61 16.18
CA ALA A 323 51.11 14.19 16.92
C ALA A 323 50.28 13.08 17.59
N TRP A 324 50.04 11.99 16.86
CA TRP A 324 49.29 10.84 17.37
C TRP A 324 49.91 10.18 18.60
N ARG A 325 51.24 10.00 18.63
CA ARG A 325 51.95 9.42 19.79
C ARG A 325 51.81 10.23 21.08
N TYR A 326 51.36 11.48 20.97
CA TYR A 326 51.19 12.41 22.08
C TYR A 326 49.74 12.65 22.46
N VAL A 327 48.78 11.91 21.88
CA VAL A 327 47.37 11.93 22.28
C VAL A 327 47.12 10.79 23.28
N PRO A 328 47.23 11.04 24.60
CA PRO A 328 46.67 10.13 25.59
C PRO A 328 45.14 10.19 25.45
N TYR A 329 44.49 9.04 25.39
CA TYR A 329 43.04 8.91 25.21
C TYR A 329 42.53 9.40 23.84
N PRO A 330 42.93 8.75 22.75
CA PRO A 330 42.53 9.12 21.39
C PRO A 330 41.02 9.19 21.17
N GLU A 331 40.24 8.36 21.88
CA GLU A 331 38.77 8.33 21.82
C GLU A 331 38.13 9.63 22.29
N GLN A 332 38.48 10.10 23.49
CA GLN A 332 37.95 11.34 24.06
C GLN A 332 38.32 12.57 23.21
N LEU A 333 39.54 12.57 22.64
CA LEU A 333 39.96 13.66 21.76
C LEU A 333 39.16 13.65 20.44
N ALA A 334 38.80 12.48 19.92
CA ALA A 334 38.00 12.40 18.72
C ALA A 334 36.55 12.85 18.93
N GLU A 335 35.90 12.43 20.02
CA GLU A 335 34.57 12.92 20.39
C GLU A 335 34.55 14.45 20.49
N HIS A 336 35.59 15.04 21.08
CA HIS A 336 35.75 16.49 21.16
C HIS A 336 35.92 17.13 19.78
N PHE A 337 36.79 16.58 18.93
CA PHE A 337 36.98 17.10 17.57
C PHE A 337 35.75 16.94 16.68
N GLN A 338 34.91 15.93 16.92
CA GLN A 338 33.61 15.81 16.27
C GLN A 338 32.67 16.94 16.71
N ALA A 339 32.72 17.33 18.00
CA ALA A 339 31.96 18.47 18.51
C ALA A 339 32.53 19.83 18.07
N CYS A 340 33.83 19.91 17.76
CA CYS A 340 34.56 21.15 17.44
C CYS A 340 35.53 20.98 16.24
N PRO A 341 35.04 20.74 15.01
CA PRO A 341 35.89 20.37 13.86
C PRO A 341 36.79 21.50 13.33
N GLU A 342 36.49 22.73 13.72
CA GLU A 342 37.20 23.96 13.34
C GLU A 342 38.34 24.32 14.32
N GLU A 343 38.61 23.50 15.34
CA GLU A 343 39.74 23.75 16.21
C GLU A 343 41.08 23.50 15.50
N LEU A 344 42.04 24.37 15.79
CA LEU A 344 43.37 24.34 15.22
C LEU A 344 44.35 23.72 16.23
N LEU A 345 45.13 22.76 15.78
CA LEU A 345 46.20 22.10 16.52
C LEU A 345 47.56 22.59 16.04
N ILE A 346 48.49 22.72 16.96
CA ILE A 346 49.86 23.16 16.74
C ILE A 346 50.81 22.10 17.28
N ALA A 347 51.61 21.50 16.41
CA ALA A 347 52.75 20.67 16.81
C ALA A 347 54.01 21.54 16.99
N ARG A 348 54.69 21.43 18.14
CA ARG A 348 55.91 22.20 18.46
C ARG A 348 56.89 21.41 19.35
N ARG A 349 58.03 22.00 19.74
CA ARG A 349 58.97 21.42 20.72
C ARG A 349 58.79 22.02 22.11
N CYS A 350 58.94 21.17 23.14
CA CYS A 350 58.98 21.61 24.52
C CYS A 350 60.22 22.47 24.75
N GLY A 351 60.06 23.70 25.27
CA GLY A 351 61.19 24.58 25.56
C GLY A 351 62.15 24.08 26.65
N SER A 352 61.76 23.07 27.44
CA SER A 352 62.60 22.51 28.51
C SER A 352 63.37 21.25 28.08
N CYS A 353 62.70 20.26 27.47
CA CYS A 353 63.35 19.00 27.10
C CYS A 353 63.52 18.82 25.58
N HIS A 354 63.11 19.81 24.77
CA HIS A 354 63.11 19.80 23.30
C HIS A 354 62.36 18.63 22.64
N ARG A 355 61.72 17.75 23.43
CA ARG A 355 60.83 16.73 22.89
C ARG A 355 59.63 17.41 22.26
N PRO A 356 59.13 16.90 21.13
CA PRO A 356 58.00 17.54 20.50
C PRO A 356 56.72 17.32 21.35
N ILE A 357 55.74 18.20 21.21
CA ILE A 357 54.48 18.26 21.98
C ILE A 357 53.36 18.75 21.04
N LEU A 358 52.12 18.29 21.28
CA LEU A 358 50.93 18.77 20.58
C LEU A 358 50.20 19.80 21.46
N CYS A 359 49.73 20.89 20.87
CA CYS A 359 49.01 21.97 21.56
C CYS A 359 47.75 22.33 20.77
N VAL A 360 46.68 22.74 21.43
CA VAL A 360 45.50 23.32 20.77
C VAL A 360 45.68 24.83 20.72
N ASP A 361 45.51 25.45 19.56
CA ASP A 361 45.46 26.90 19.41
C ASP A 361 44.09 27.41 19.85
N THR A 362 44.03 27.89 21.08
CA THR A 362 42.80 28.40 21.68
C THR A 362 42.62 29.89 21.43
N ASN A 363 43.05 30.43 20.28
CA ASN A 363 42.74 31.81 19.89
C ASN A 363 41.22 32.12 19.91
N GLN A 364 40.36 31.09 19.99
CA GLN A 364 38.94 31.21 20.26
C GLN A 364 38.63 31.22 21.78
N ARG A 365 37.80 32.17 22.22
CA ARG A 365 37.35 32.31 23.62
C ARG A 365 36.59 31.06 24.08
N LEU A 366 37.28 30.13 24.74
CA LEU A 366 36.68 28.90 25.27
C LEU A 366 35.89 29.18 26.56
N GLY A 367 34.57 29.33 26.43
CA GLY A 367 33.65 29.51 27.56
C GLY A 367 33.33 28.24 28.35
N ARG A 368 33.83 27.06 27.95
CA ARG A 368 33.51 25.76 28.58
C ARG A 368 34.67 24.75 28.60
N ALA A 369 35.92 25.19 28.76
CA ALA A 369 37.05 24.27 28.84
C ALA A 369 37.38 23.88 30.29
N GLN A 370 36.74 22.83 30.82
CA GLN A 370 37.35 22.07 31.93
C GLN A 370 38.39 21.12 31.32
N GLY A 371 39.66 21.56 31.36
CA GLY A 371 40.86 20.71 31.31
C GLY A 371 41.00 19.80 30.09
N TYR A 372 41.69 20.28 29.04
CA TYR A 372 42.27 19.38 28.04
C TYR A 372 43.45 18.63 28.68
N PHE A 373 43.10 17.54 29.33
CA PHE A 373 44.02 16.59 29.93
C PHE A 373 44.88 15.94 28.84
N PRO A 374 46.17 15.66 29.09
CA PRO A 374 47.08 16.22 30.08
C PRO A 374 47.96 17.33 29.48
N MET A 375 47.66 17.82 28.26
CA MET A 375 48.53 18.74 27.53
C MET A 375 48.26 20.22 27.78
N ILE A 376 47.11 20.60 28.35
CA ILE A 376 46.78 22.01 28.65
C ILE A 376 46.25 22.12 30.08
N ALA A 377 46.97 22.86 30.92
CA ALA A 377 46.57 23.17 32.28
C ALA A 377 46.14 24.64 32.39
N LEU A 378 45.13 24.91 33.21
CA LEU A 378 44.81 26.27 33.62
C LEU A 378 45.77 26.69 34.74
N GLN A 379 46.74 27.55 34.43
CA GLN A 379 47.59 28.16 35.45
C GLN A 379 46.91 29.42 35.98
N ARG A 380 46.36 29.33 37.20
CA ARG A 380 45.88 30.50 37.93
C ARG A 380 47.08 31.39 38.29
N LEU A 381 47.02 32.65 37.91
CA LEU A 381 47.97 33.67 38.35
C LEU A 381 47.42 34.25 39.66
N ASP A 382 48.27 34.37 40.68
CA ASP A 382 47.88 34.80 42.01
C ASP A 382 47.05 36.10 41.94
N GLY A 383 45.83 36.04 42.49
CA GLY A 383 44.90 37.17 42.57
C GLY A 383 44.04 37.45 41.33
N ARG A 384 44.13 36.69 40.24
CA ARG A 384 43.27 36.88 39.04
C ARG A 384 42.18 35.81 38.93
N ALA A 385 40.95 36.23 38.67
CA ALA A 385 39.81 35.33 38.44
C ALA A 385 39.98 34.45 37.19
N HIS A 386 40.81 34.88 36.24
CA HIS A 386 41.10 34.16 35.00
C HIS A 386 42.53 33.61 35.02
N GLY A 387 42.65 32.28 34.94
CA GLY A 387 43.94 31.63 34.70
C GLY A 387 44.36 31.74 33.22
N VAL A 388 45.65 31.55 32.96
CA VAL A 388 46.19 31.44 31.61
C VAL A 388 46.31 29.96 31.27
N LEU A 389 45.91 29.57 30.06
CA LEU A 389 46.15 28.22 29.57
C LEU A 389 47.65 28.05 29.28
N VAL A 390 48.24 27.02 29.88
CA VAL A 390 49.64 26.64 29.64
C VAL A 390 49.69 25.22 29.13
N SER A 391 50.55 24.98 28.14
CA SER A 391 50.82 23.64 27.67
C SER A 391 51.68 22.90 28.69
N VAL A 392 51.35 21.65 29.01
CA VAL A 392 52.16 20.78 29.87
C VAL A 392 52.86 19.75 28.99
N CYS A 393 54.19 19.71 29.06
CA CYS A 393 54.94 18.67 28.38
C CYS A 393 54.72 17.33 29.10
N LEU A 394 54.11 16.36 28.43
CA LEU A 394 53.88 15.03 29.00
C LEU A 394 55.16 14.26 29.33
N HIS A 395 56.29 14.66 28.74
CA HIS A 395 57.57 14.01 29.00
C HIS A 395 58.28 14.53 30.25
N CYS A 396 58.43 15.85 30.40
CA CYS A 396 59.20 16.44 31.51
C CYS A 396 58.35 17.25 32.50
N GLY A 397 57.03 17.33 32.30
CA GLY A 397 56.11 18.11 33.13
C GLY A 397 56.21 19.63 32.96
N ALA A 398 57.13 20.13 32.12
CA ALA A 398 57.34 21.57 31.96
C ALA A 398 56.09 22.29 31.44
N ARG A 399 55.70 23.35 32.15
CA ARG A 399 54.58 24.23 31.81
C ARG A 399 55.06 25.37 30.92
N GLN A 400 54.41 25.59 29.78
CA GLN A 400 54.83 26.56 28.76
C GLN A 400 53.66 27.45 28.37
N ARG A 401 53.88 28.77 28.38
CA ARG A 401 52.88 29.73 27.89
C ARG A 401 52.75 29.64 26.38
N PHE A 402 51.53 29.82 25.89
CA PHE A 402 51.22 29.81 24.47
C PHE A 402 51.72 31.08 23.76
N LEU A 403 51.58 32.23 24.43
CA LEU A 403 52.00 33.54 23.92
C LEU A 403 53.51 33.72 24.10
N GLY A 404 54.25 33.77 22.99
CA GLY A 404 55.64 34.23 22.94
C GLY A 404 56.69 33.20 22.52
N GLN A 405 56.32 31.98 22.13
CA GLN A 405 57.29 30.99 21.65
C GLN A 405 57.20 30.85 20.13
N TYR A 406 57.93 31.72 19.43
CA TYR A 406 58.06 31.78 17.96
C TYR A 406 59.26 30.97 17.42
N GLU A 407 59.80 30.02 18.19
CA GLU A 407 60.96 29.25 17.72
C GLU A 407 60.55 27.93 17.06
N GLY A 408 60.62 27.94 15.72
CA GLY A 408 60.58 26.76 14.86
C GLY A 408 59.30 26.63 14.02
N THR A 409 59.43 26.00 12.85
CA THR A 409 58.35 25.63 11.92
C THR A 409 57.23 24.88 12.66
N HIS A 410 56.16 25.58 13.01
CA HIS A 410 54.95 24.98 13.55
C HIS A 410 54.11 24.40 12.43
N VAL A 411 53.56 23.21 12.65
CA VAL A 411 52.54 22.63 11.75
C VAL A 411 51.19 22.86 12.37
N ARG A 412 50.32 23.52 11.59
CA ARG A 412 48.91 23.74 11.87
C ARG A 412 48.10 22.58 11.30
N LEU A 413 47.31 21.93 12.14
CA LEU A 413 46.43 20.82 11.75
C LEU A 413 45.02 21.15 12.21
N TRP A 414 44.02 20.98 11.35
CA TRP A 414 42.63 21.09 11.79
C TRP A 414 42.17 19.80 12.45
N ALA A 415 41.29 19.91 13.44
CA ALA A 415 40.71 18.79 14.18
C ALA A 415 40.14 17.70 13.25
N HIS A 416 39.37 18.08 12.22
CA HIS A 416 38.80 17.13 11.26
C HIS A 416 39.87 16.36 10.45
N GLN A 417 41.05 16.95 10.22
CA GLN A 417 42.15 16.28 9.51
C GLN A 417 42.81 15.22 10.39
N LEU A 418 42.91 15.47 11.70
CA LEU A 418 43.39 14.47 12.65
C LEU A 418 42.38 13.32 12.81
N LEU A 419 41.09 13.62 12.80
CA LEU A 419 40.03 12.60 12.82
C LEU A 419 40.10 11.68 11.59
N ARG A 420 40.16 12.26 10.39
CA ARG A 420 40.29 11.48 9.15
C ARG A 420 41.57 10.65 9.12
N TRP A 421 42.68 11.24 9.58
CA TRP A 421 43.93 10.50 9.73
C TRP A 421 43.80 9.36 10.74
N ARG A 422 43.10 9.56 11.86
CA ARG A 422 42.85 8.49 12.82
C ARG A 422 42.05 7.36 12.17
N GLU A 423 40.88 7.67 11.62
CA GLU A 423 39.97 6.70 11.00
C GLU A 423 40.67 5.86 9.93
N ALA A 424 41.58 6.48 9.17
CA ALA A 424 42.33 5.79 8.14
C ALA A 424 43.41 4.82 8.67
N PHE A 425 43.81 4.88 9.94
CA PHE A 425 44.91 4.07 10.49
C PHE A 425 44.53 3.19 11.69
N GLU A 426 43.29 3.27 12.18
CA GLU A 426 42.88 2.78 13.50
C GLU A 426 43.33 1.36 13.84
N ASP A 427 44.37 1.22 14.67
CA ASP A 427 44.35 0.37 15.86
C ASP A 427 44.33 1.27 17.10
#